data_AF-A0A1I1EEQ6-F1
#
_entry.id   AF-A0A1I1EEQ6-F1
#
_cell.length_a   1.000
_cell.length_b   1.000
_cell.length_c   1.000
_cell.angle_alpha   90.00
_cell.angle_beta   90.00
_cell.angle_gamma   90.00
#
_symmetry.space_group_name_H-M   'P 1'
#
loop_
_entity.id
_entity.type
_entity.pdbx_description
1 polymer ?
#
loop_
_entity_poly.entity_id
_entity_poly.type
_entity_poly.pdbx_seq_one_letter_code
_entity_poly.pdbx_strand_id
1 'polypeptide(L)'
;MVDGGLEVEAFVLAGIAALVLIGAAVWYRGRSAPFDELEATLESRLEEALPAGRGTHLERPPRVRRIDVLDRDERGERSTAVAPVVRIDLETADTPGSELVFDYVAAVLEALHPELEDREASVARYDLEFAVGPDGLLVEGERRRVTVPPAFADRLLEEETYRAFDLRRDLERDDEANGTATVWGEPRR
;
A
#
# COMPACT_ATOMS: atom_id res chain seq x y z
N MET A 1 -18.43 38.32 -46.77
CA MET A 1 -17.01 38.04 -46.51
C MET A 1 -16.98 37.42 -45.13
N VAL A 2 -16.53 36.17 -45.05
CA VAL A 2 -16.91 35.19 -44.01
C VAL A 2 -15.98 35.32 -42.81
N ASP A 3 -16.43 36.01 -41.76
CA ASP A 3 -15.91 35.83 -40.40
C ASP A 3 -16.76 34.74 -39.74
N GLY A 4 -16.45 33.48 -40.04
CA GLY A 4 -17.14 32.30 -39.49
C GLY A 4 -16.21 31.15 -39.14
N GLY A 5 -14.89 31.32 -39.33
CA GLY A 5 -13.90 30.28 -39.06
C GLY A 5 -13.50 30.17 -37.58
N LEU A 6 -13.42 31.30 -36.88
CA LEU A 6 -12.91 31.34 -35.49
C LEU A 6 -13.90 30.78 -34.45
N GLU A 7 -15.21 30.92 -34.67
CA GLU A 7 -16.22 30.36 -33.75
C GLU A 7 -16.27 28.83 -33.85
N VAL A 8 -16.13 28.27 -35.05
CA VAL A 8 -16.19 26.81 -35.26
C VAL A 8 -14.96 26.12 -34.65
N GLU A 9 -13.78 26.70 -34.75
CA GLU A 9 -12.56 26.15 -34.13
C GLU A 9 -12.62 26.15 -32.59
N ALA A 10 -13.18 27.21 -31.99
CA ALA A 10 -13.33 27.29 -30.54
C ALA A 10 -14.31 26.24 -29.99
N PHE A 11 -15.42 25.99 -30.69
CA PHE A 11 -16.38 24.95 -30.31
C PHE A 11 -15.82 23.53 -30.47
N VAL A 12 -15.00 23.28 -31.50
CA VAL A 12 -14.33 21.99 -31.70
C VAL A 12 -13.28 21.74 -30.61
N LEU A 13 -12.46 22.73 -30.29
CA LEU A 13 -11.46 22.62 -29.22
C LEU A 13 -12.11 22.42 -27.84
N ALA A 14 -13.18 23.17 -27.55
CA ALA A 14 -13.93 23.01 -26.29
C ALA A 14 -14.60 21.63 -26.19
N GLY A 15 -15.14 21.12 -27.30
CA GLY A 15 -15.72 19.77 -27.37
C GLY A 15 -14.70 18.67 -27.13
N ILE A 16 -13.50 18.78 -27.71
CA ILE A 16 -12.40 17.83 -27.50
C ILE A 16 -11.92 17.89 -26.04
N ALA A 17 -11.72 19.08 -25.48
CA ALA A 17 -11.32 19.24 -24.08
C ALA A 17 -12.36 18.65 -23.10
N ALA A 18 -13.65 18.87 -23.35
CA ALA A 18 -14.72 18.28 -22.56
C ALA A 18 -14.73 16.75 -22.67
N LEU A 19 -14.53 16.18 -23.85
CA LEU A 19 -14.44 14.73 -24.04
C LEU A 19 -13.20 14.13 -23.37
N VAL A 20 -12.05 14.81 -23.39
CA VAL A 20 -10.85 14.40 -22.66
C VAL A 20 -11.08 14.44 -21.16
N LEU A 21 -11.72 15.49 -20.63
CA LEU A 21 -12.04 15.60 -19.21
C LEU A 21 -13.08 14.57 -18.75
N ILE A 22 -14.10 14.32 -19.56
CA ILE A 22 -15.11 13.28 -19.28
C ILE A 22 -14.46 11.90 -19.37
N GLY A 23 -13.63 11.64 -20.39
CA GLY A 23 -12.87 10.40 -20.51
C GLY A 23 -11.93 10.18 -19.35
N ALA A 24 -11.21 11.22 -18.92
CA ALA A 24 -10.37 11.18 -17.74
C ALA A 24 -11.19 10.94 -16.46
N ALA A 25 -12.32 11.61 -16.28
CA ALA A 25 -13.18 11.44 -15.11
C ALA A 25 -13.82 10.05 -15.05
N VAL A 26 -14.26 9.50 -16.18
CA VAL A 26 -14.80 8.12 -16.28
C VAL A 26 -13.69 7.10 -16.04
N TRP A 27 -12.48 7.35 -16.56
CA TRP A 27 -11.32 6.49 -16.33
C TRP A 27 -10.89 6.52 -14.85
N TYR A 28 -10.80 7.70 -14.23
CA TYR A 28 -10.53 7.86 -12.80
C TYR A 28 -11.62 7.19 -11.95
N ARG A 29 -12.90 7.38 -12.29
CA ARG A 29 -14.03 6.84 -11.52
C ARG A 29 -14.19 5.33 -11.68
N GLY A 30 -13.94 4.79 -12.87
CA GLY A 30 -13.93 3.36 -13.13
C GLY A 30 -12.72 2.66 -12.49
N ARG A 31 -11.64 3.39 -12.23
CA ARG A 31 -10.47 2.89 -11.52
C ARG A 31 -10.69 2.85 -10.00
N SER A 32 -11.53 3.71 -9.40
CA SER A 32 -11.80 3.68 -7.96
C SER A 32 -12.70 2.53 -7.48
N ALA A 33 -13.75 2.19 -8.23
CA ALA A 33 -14.69 1.12 -7.84
C ALA A 33 -14.07 -0.28 -7.62
N PRO A 34 -13.10 -0.77 -8.42
CA PRO A 34 -12.46 -2.06 -8.16
C PRO A 34 -11.56 -2.06 -6.90
N PHE A 35 -11.13 -0.89 -6.43
CA PHE A 35 -10.30 -0.82 -5.22
C PHE A 35 -11.11 -0.86 -3.93
N ASP A 36 -12.37 -0.39 -3.93
CA ASP A 36 -13.22 -0.46 -2.73
C ASP A 36 -13.49 -1.93 -2.32
N GLU A 37 -13.75 -2.80 -3.30
CA GLU A 37 -13.95 -4.25 -3.06
C GLU A 37 -12.65 -4.96 -2.69
N LEU A 38 -11.54 -4.57 -3.30
CA LEU A 38 -10.21 -5.07 -2.93
C LEU A 38 -9.87 -4.68 -1.50
N GLU A 39 -10.01 -3.41 -1.14
CA GLU A 39 -9.76 -2.88 0.20
C GLU A 39 -10.58 -3.63 1.25
N ALA A 40 -11.88 -3.81 1.02
CA ALA A 40 -12.75 -4.57 1.91
C ALA A 40 -12.30 -6.03 2.08
N THR A 41 -11.84 -6.67 1.00
CA THR A 41 -11.30 -8.03 1.07
C THR A 41 -10.03 -8.08 1.91
N LEU A 42 -9.08 -7.18 1.62
CA LEU A 42 -7.80 -7.12 2.32
C LEU A 42 -8.01 -6.80 3.80
N GLU A 43 -8.91 -5.88 4.14
CA GLU A 43 -9.30 -5.60 5.53
C GLU A 43 -9.89 -6.82 6.22
N SER A 44 -10.81 -7.54 5.56
CA SER A 44 -11.40 -8.75 6.13
C SER A 44 -10.34 -9.82 6.41
N ARG A 45 -9.33 -9.96 5.54
CA ARG A 45 -8.23 -10.91 5.74
C ARG A 45 -7.30 -10.51 6.87
N LEU A 46 -6.99 -9.22 6.99
CA LEU A 46 -6.22 -8.71 8.12
C LEU A 46 -6.95 -8.93 9.44
N GLU A 47 -8.26 -8.72 9.48
CA GLU A 47 -9.06 -8.95 10.69
C GLU A 47 -9.11 -10.44 11.07
N GLU A 48 -9.21 -11.33 10.09
CA GLU A 48 -9.19 -12.79 10.29
C GLU A 48 -7.81 -13.28 10.78
N ALA A 49 -6.73 -12.84 10.14
CA ALA A 49 -5.37 -13.29 10.43
C ALA A 49 -4.78 -12.66 11.69
N LEU A 50 -5.12 -11.39 11.96
CA LEU A 50 -4.52 -10.57 13.01
C LEU A 50 -5.61 -9.90 13.87
N PRO A 51 -6.42 -10.69 14.60
CA PRO A 51 -7.45 -10.16 15.46
C PRO A 51 -6.82 -9.39 16.64
N ALA A 52 -7.43 -8.27 17.04
CA ALA A 52 -7.03 -7.58 18.26
C ALA A 52 -7.63 -8.24 19.51
N GLY A 53 -7.03 -7.95 20.66
CA GLY A 53 -7.53 -8.36 21.97
C GLY A 53 -6.50 -9.14 22.79
N ARG A 54 -7.00 -9.90 23.79
CA ARG A 54 -6.15 -10.55 24.80
C ARG A 54 -5.11 -11.48 24.17
N GLY A 55 -3.85 -11.23 24.51
CA GLY A 55 -2.71 -12.02 24.03
C GLY A 55 -2.09 -11.49 22.74
N THR A 56 -2.60 -10.39 22.20
CA THR A 56 -1.99 -9.64 21.10
C THR A 56 -1.42 -8.32 21.61
N HIS A 57 -0.56 -7.68 20.82
CA HIS A 57 -0.04 -6.34 21.09
C HIS A 57 -0.80 -5.27 20.29
N LEU A 58 -1.96 -5.61 19.73
CA LEU A 58 -2.73 -4.78 18.80
C LEU A 58 -3.87 -4.07 19.52
N GLU A 59 -3.94 -2.74 19.41
CA GLU A 59 -5.07 -1.97 19.93
C GLU A 59 -6.33 -2.29 19.11
N ARG A 60 -6.13 -2.47 17.79
CA ARG A 60 -7.15 -2.78 16.80
C ARG A 60 -6.55 -3.68 15.73
N PRO A 61 -7.37 -4.48 15.02
CA PRO A 61 -6.87 -5.24 13.89
C PRO A 61 -6.20 -4.30 12.87
N PRO A 62 -5.12 -4.73 12.19
CA PRO A 62 -4.51 -3.95 11.13
C PRO A 62 -5.51 -3.60 10.04
N ARG A 63 -5.33 -2.44 9.42
CA ARG A 63 -6.25 -1.93 8.39
C ARG A 63 -5.51 -1.47 7.16
N VAL A 64 -6.12 -1.64 6.00
CA VAL A 64 -5.63 -0.99 4.79
C VAL A 64 -5.99 0.48 4.90
N ARG A 65 -4.98 1.35 5.06
CA ARG A 65 -5.18 2.80 5.15
C ARG A 65 -5.50 3.40 3.79
N ARG A 66 -4.85 2.86 2.75
CA ARG A 66 -5.05 3.20 1.34
C ARG A 66 -4.30 2.20 0.46
N ILE A 67 -4.66 2.16 -0.82
CA ILE A 67 -3.88 1.46 -1.85
C ILE A 67 -3.33 2.52 -2.81
N ASP A 68 -2.01 2.73 -2.78
CA ASP A 68 -1.37 3.66 -3.71
C ASP A 68 -1.29 3.01 -5.09
N VAL A 69 -1.71 3.74 -6.12
CA VAL A 69 -1.70 3.27 -7.50
C VAL A 69 -0.59 3.96 -8.28
N LEU A 70 0.31 3.16 -8.84
CA LEU A 70 1.53 3.59 -9.50
C LEU A 70 1.44 3.23 -10.98
N ASP A 71 1.54 4.23 -11.85
CA ASP A 71 1.70 3.97 -13.28
C ASP A 71 3.15 3.58 -13.55
N ARG A 72 3.35 2.42 -14.16
CA ARG A 72 4.66 1.93 -14.60
C ARG A 72 4.68 1.89 -16.12
N ASP A 73 5.75 2.40 -16.71
CA ASP A 73 6.02 2.26 -18.13
C ASP A 73 7.06 1.15 -18.30
N GLU A 74 6.59 -0.05 -18.60
CA GLU A 74 7.44 -1.20 -18.89
C GLU A 74 7.46 -1.44 -20.39
N ARG A 75 8.60 -1.16 -21.02
CA ARG A 75 8.83 -1.40 -22.46
C ARG A 75 7.80 -0.71 -23.38
N GLY A 76 7.26 0.45 -22.98
CA GLY A 76 6.29 1.21 -23.76
C GLY A 76 4.83 0.79 -23.52
N GLU A 77 4.58 -0.19 -22.66
CA GLU A 77 3.26 -0.58 -22.20
C GLU A 77 3.02 0.02 -20.80
N ARG A 78 1.93 0.78 -20.67
CA ARG A 78 1.51 1.33 -19.38
C ARG A 78 0.87 0.22 -18.55
N SER A 79 1.58 -0.29 -17.56
CA SER A 79 1.05 -1.20 -16.54
C SER A 79 0.72 -0.43 -15.27
N THR A 80 -0.23 -0.94 -14.50
CA THR A 80 -0.61 -0.36 -13.21
C THR A 80 -0.10 -1.27 -12.11
N ALA A 81 0.72 -0.72 -11.21
CA ALA A 81 1.16 -1.41 -10.01
C ALA A 81 0.50 -0.79 -8.77
N VAL A 82 0.33 -1.57 -7.72
CA VAL A 82 -0.27 -1.15 -6.45
C VAL A 82 0.75 -1.19 -5.32
N ALA A 83 0.59 -0.33 -4.34
CA ALA A 83 1.34 -0.34 -3.10
C ALA A 83 0.36 -0.21 -1.93
N PRO A 84 -0.10 -1.33 -1.34
CA PRO A 84 -0.96 -1.27 -0.17
C PRO A 84 -0.21 -0.63 1.01
N VAL A 85 -0.89 0.32 1.66
CA VAL A 85 -0.43 0.95 2.90
C VAL A 85 -1.26 0.41 4.05
N VAL A 86 -0.64 -0.36 4.93
CA VAL A 86 -1.31 -1.01 6.06
C VAL A 86 -0.95 -0.28 7.34
N ARG A 87 -1.95 0.05 8.17
CA ARG A 87 -1.75 0.63 9.49
C ARG A 87 -1.87 -0.45 10.56
N ILE A 88 -0.90 -0.47 11.47
CA ILE A 88 -0.81 -1.39 12.62
C ILE A 88 -0.73 -0.53 13.88
N ASP A 89 -1.80 -0.54 14.68
CA ASP A 89 -1.88 0.20 15.93
C ASP A 89 -1.48 -0.71 17.10
N LEU A 90 -0.37 -0.42 17.78
CA LEU A 90 0.14 -1.24 18.88
C LEU A 90 -0.29 -0.70 20.25
N GLU A 91 -0.66 -1.59 21.19
CA GLU A 91 -0.97 -1.27 22.59
C GLU A 91 0.28 -0.96 23.44
N THR A 92 1.31 -0.32 22.86
CA THR A 92 2.52 0.06 23.57
C THR A 92 2.77 1.55 23.47
N ALA A 93 3.27 2.12 24.58
CA ALA A 93 3.76 3.50 24.61
C ALA A 93 5.26 3.62 24.28
N ASP A 94 5.99 2.49 24.34
CA ASP A 94 7.41 2.41 24.06
C ASP A 94 7.66 1.85 22.66
N THR A 95 8.83 2.17 22.10
CA THR A 95 9.28 1.61 20.83
C THR A 95 9.28 0.07 20.90
N PRO A 96 8.53 -0.62 20.00
CA PRO A 96 8.46 -2.07 20.01
C PRO A 96 9.81 -2.70 19.65
N GLY A 97 10.06 -3.90 20.19
CA GLY A 97 11.21 -4.69 19.78
C GLY A 97 11.12 -5.06 18.29
N SER A 98 12.25 -5.07 17.59
CA SER A 98 12.27 -5.35 16.14
C SER A 98 11.72 -6.74 15.80
N GLU A 99 11.94 -7.74 16.64
CA GLU A 99 11.36 -9.08 16.46
C GLU A 99 9.83 -9.02 16.35
N LEU A 100 9.17 -8.34 17.29
CA LEU A 100 7.72 -8.16 17.28
C LEU A 100 7.23 -7.44 16.01
N VAL A 101 7.94 -6.39 15.61
CA VAL A 101 7.62 -5.63 14.38
C VAL A 101 7.63 -6.56 13.17
N PHE A 102 8.68 -7.35 13.01
CA PHE A 102 8.83 -8.20 11.84
C PHE A 102 7.93 -9.44 11.86
N ASP A 103 7.52 -9.93 13.04
CA ASP A 103 6.46 -10.92 13.15
C ASP A 103 5.14 -10.38 12.58
N TYR A 104 4.77 -9.14 12.91
CA TYR A 104 3.60 -8.49 12.31
C TYR A 104 3.78 -8.20 10.83
N VAL A 105 4.97 -7.80 10.39
CA VAL A 105 5.25 -7.62 8.95
C VAL A 105 5.01 -8.92 8.21
N ALA A 106 5.60 -10.03 8.66
CA ALA A 106 5.45 -11.33 8.04
C ALA A 106 3.97 -11.75 7.98
N ALA A 107 3.25 -11.67 9.11
CA ALA A 107 1.85 -12.05 9.17
C ALA A 107 0.95 -11.19 8.26
N VAL A 108 1.22 -9.88 8.13
CA VAL A 108 0.50 -9.01 7.20
C VAL A 108 0.78 -9.41 5.74
N LEU A 109 2.03 -9.71 5.39
CA LEU A 109 2.37 -10.15 4.04
C LEU A 109 1.72 -11.48 3.70
N GLU A 110 1.75 -12.45 4.63
CA GLU A 110 1.09 -13.75 4.48
C GLU A 110 -0.43 -13.60 4.29
N ALA A 111 -1.07 -12.61 4.92
CA ALA A 111 -2.49 -12.34 4.77
C ALA A 111 -2.86 -11.61 3.46
N LEU A 112 -2.03 -10.67 3.00
CA LEU A 112 -2.37 -9.79 1.88
C LEU A 112 -1.85 -10.27 0.54
N HIS A 113 -0.64 -10.82 0.51
CA HIS A 113 0.05 -11.13 -0.73
C HIS A 113 -0.73 -12.15 -1.60
N PRO A 114 -1.26 -13.26 -1.05
CA PRO A 114 -2.04 -14.20 -1.84
C PRO A 114 -3.29 -13.57 -2.48
N GLU A 115 -3.98 -12.67 -1.76
CA GLU A 115 -5.19 -12.02 -2.26
C GLU A 115 -4.93 -11.04 -3.40
N LEU A 116 -3.73 -10.43 -3.40
CA LEU A 116 -3.28 -9.53 -4.47
C LEU A 116 -2.83 -10.33 -5.69
N GLU A 117 -2.13 -11.45 -5.49
CA GLU A 117 -1.75 -12.38 -6.57
C GLU A 117 -2.96 -13.03 -7.24
N ASP A 118 -3.93 -13.52 -6.46
CA ASP A 118 -5.16 -14.14 -6.96
C ASP A 118 -5.98 -13.21 -7.86
N ARG A 119 -5.81 -11.90 -7.69
CA ARG A 119 -6.45 -10.84 -8.49
C ARG A 119 -5.55 -10.28 -9.58
N GLU A 120 -4.40 -10.90 -9.81
CA GLU A 120 -3.38 -10.51 -10.79
C GLU A 120 -2.93 -9.03 -10.60
N ALA A 121 -2.99 -8.52 -9.36
CA ALA A 121 -2.59 -7.17 -9.03
C ALA A 121 -1.07 -7.08 -8.93
N SER A 122 -0.43 -6.35 -9.86
CA SER A 122 1.03 -6.14 -9.80
C SER A 122 1.39 -5.31 -8.58
N VAL A 123 2.08 -5.89 -7.59
CA VAL A 123 2.48 -5.17 -6.38
C VAL A 123 3.86 -4.53 -6.59
N ALA A 124 3.96 -3.23 -6.34
CA ALA A 124 5.23 -2.50 -6.39
C ALA A 124 6.03 -2.64 -5.09
N ARG A 125 5.34 -2.66 -3.95
CA ARG A 125 5.87 -2.77 -2.58
C ARG A 125 4.71 -2.84 -1.58
N TYR A 126 5.00 -3.25 -0.36
CA TYR A 126 4.12 -3.12 0.80
C TYR A 126 4.66 -2.03 1.72
N ASP A 127 3.79 -1.11 2.16
CA ASP A 127 4.15 -0.09 3.14
C ASP A 127 3.36 -0.36 4.44
N LEU A 128 4.05 -0.72 5.52
CA LEU A 128 3.45 -1.04 6.82
C LEU A 128 3.78 0.06 7.81
N GLU A 129 2.77 0.77 8.29
CA GLU A 129 2.85 1.88 9.22
C GLU A 129 2.49 1.43 10.63
N PHE A 130 3.48 1.41 11.52
CA PHE A 130 3.33 1.13 12.93
C PHE A 130 3.05 2.43 13.67
N ALA A 131 1.92 2.48 14.39
CA ALA A 131 1.61 3.54 15.34
C ALA A 131 1.88 3.06 16.76
N VAL A 132 2.65 3.85 17.50
CA VAL A 132 3.11 3.59 18.86
C VAL A 132 2.79 4.80 19.73
N GLY A 133 2.34 4.56 20.95
CA GLY A 133 1.98 5.64 21.88
C GLY A 133 0.55 6.11 21.74
N PRO A 134 0.11 6.94 22.71
CA PRO A 134 -1.25 7.41 22.76
C PRO A 134 -1.55 8.31 21.55
N ASP A 135 -2.48 7.89 20.70
CA ASP A 135 -3.03 8.75 19.63
C ASP A 135 -4.09 9.67 20.27
N GLY A 136 -3.65 10.79 20.84
CA GLY A 136 -4.48 11.72 21.61
C GLY A 136 -4.60 13.10 20.95
N LEU A 137 -5.63 13.87 21.32
CA LEU A 137 -5.89 15.24 20.84
C LEU A 137 -4.72 16.23 21.02
N LEU A 138 -3.73 15.90 21.87
CA LEU A 138 -2.62 16.78 22.26
C LEU A 138 -1.23 16.18 22.00
N VAL A 139 -1.14 14.89 21.69
CA VAL A 139 0.12 14.18 21.44
C VAL A 139 -0.13 13.21 20.29
N GLU A 140 0.58 13.40 19.18
CA GLU A 140 0.57 12.42 18.10
C GLU A 140 1.44 11.22 18.51
N GLY A 141 0.91 10.02 18.36
CA GLY A 141 1.69 8.81 18.51
C GLY A 141 2.87 8.80 17.53
N GLU A 142 3.97 8.17 17.93
CA GLU A 142 5.09 7.94 17.02
C GLU A 142 4.64 7.01 15.90
N ARG A 143 4.92 7.40 14.64
CA ARG A 143 4.63 6.57 13.47
C ARG A 143 5.91 6.20 12.74
N ARG A 144 6.04 4.92 12.42
CA ARG A 144 7.20 4.35 11.75
C ARG A 144 6.76 3.44 10.61
N ARG A 145 7.56 3.36 9.55
CA ARG A 145 7.24 2.59 8.34
C ARG A 145 8.26 1.48 8.12
N VAL A 146 7.78 0.31 7.76
CA VAL A 146 8.55 -0.74 7.08
C VAL A 146 8.07 -0.83 5.64
N THR A 147 8.98 -0.67 4.68
CA THR A 147 8.70 -0.85 3.26
C THR A 147 9.30 -2.18 2.79
N VAL A 148 8.48 -3.04 2.21
CA VAL A 148 8.86 -4.39 1.77
C VAL A 148 8.68 -4.54 0.27
N PRO A 149 9.75 -4.76 -0.50
CA PRO A 149 9.65 -5.16 -1.90
C PRO A 149 8.89 -6.50 -2.07
N PRO A 150 8.12 -6.69 -3.17
CA PRO A 150 7.27 -7.87 -3.35
C PRO A 150 8.07 -9.18 -3.35
N ALA A 151 9.29 -9.19 -3.87
CA ALA A 151 10.16 -10.37 -3.90
C ALA A 151 10.42 -10.99 -2.51
N PHE A 152 10.35 -10.20 -1.43
CA PHE A 152 10.48 -10.76 -0.07
C PHE A 152 9.20 -11.41 0.44
N ALA A 153 8.03 -10.97 -0.05
CA ALA A 153 6.76 -11.61 0.23
C ALA A 153 6.63 -12.93 -0.53
N ASP A 154 7.07 -12.99 -1.79
CA ASP A 154 7.15 -14.22 -2.58
C ASP A 154 7.98 -15.28 -1.80
N ARG A 155 9.19 -14.90 -1.37
CA ARG A 155 10.08 -15.80 -0.61
C ARG A 155 9.46 -16.26 0.71
N LEU A 156 8.74 -15.39 1.42
CA LEU A 156 8.08 -15.75 2.67
C LEU A 156 7.00 -16.82 2.49
N LEU A 157 6.30 -16.81 1.35
CA LEU A 157 5.24 -17.76 1.03
C LEU A 157 5.77 -19.05 0.39
N GLU A 158 6.82 -18.95 -0.43
CA GLU A 158 7.37 -20.09 -1.19
C GLU A 158 8.41 -20.90 -0.41
N GLU A 159 9.24 -20.26 0.42
CA GLU A 159 10.34 -20.91 1.14
C GLU A 159 9.93 -21.28 2.57
N GLU A 160 9.65 -22.56 2.85
CA GLU A 160 9.18 -23.01 4.18
C GLU A 160 10.12 -22.66 5.35
N THR A 161 11.41 -22.46 5.09
CA THR A 161 12.40 -22.09 6.11
C THR A 161 12.57 -20.59 6.27
N TYR A 162 12.04 -19.78 5.35
CA TYR A 162 12.15 -18.33 5.39
C TYR A 162 11.09 -17.76 6.33
N ARG A 163 11.53 -17.14 7.44
CA ARG A 163 10.63 -16.62 8.49
C ARG A 163 10.90 -15.14 8.76
N ALA A 164 10.12 -14.55 9.67
CA ALA A 164 10.22 -13.14 10.05
C ALA A 164 11.65 -12.68 10.39
N PHE A 165 12.46 -13.55 11.00
CA PHE A 165 13.87 -13.28 11.28
C PHE A 165 14.72 -13.11 10.00
N ASP A 166 14.53 -14.00 9.03
CA ASP A 166 15.25 -13.93 7.74
C ASP A 166 14.78 -12.73 6.92
N LEU A 167 13.47 -12.48 6.93
CA LEU A 167 12.86 -11.29 6.33
C LEU A 167 13.48 -10.00 6.88
N ARG A 168 13.58 -9.87 8.21
CA ARG A 168 14.25 -8.73 8.85
C ARG A 168 15.67 -8.57 8.34
N ARG A 169 16.48 -9.63 8.45
CA ARG A 169 17.90 -9.58 8.11
C ARG A 169 18.11 -9.16 6.65
N ASP A 170 17.31 -9.70 5.75
CA ASP A 170 17.45 -9.41 4.32
C ASP A 170 16.93 -8.01 3.98
N LEU A 171 15.88 -7.52 4.64
CA LEU A 171 15.39 -6.14 4.46
C LEU A 171 16.36 -5.10 5.03
N GLU A 172 16.96 -5.34 6.19
CA GLU A 172 18.01 -4.47 6.75
C GLU A 172 19.20 -4.39 5.78
N ARG A 173 19.61 -5.53 5.23
CA ARG A 173 20.68 -5.57 4.23
C ARG A 173 20.31 -4.82 2.95
N ASP A 174 19.06 -4.93 2.49
CA ASP A 174 18.59 -4.23 1.30
C ASP A 174 18.48 -2.72 1.52
N ASP A 175 18.01 -2.28 2.68
CA ASP A 175 17.93 -0.87 3.07
C ASP A 175 19.33 -0.22 3.06
N GLU A 176 20.34 -0.91 3.60
CA GLU A 176 21.73 -0.46 3.58
C GLU A 176 22.36 -0.44 2.17
N ALA A 177 22.04 -1.42 1.33
CA ALA A 177 22.73 -1.62 0.05
C ALA A 177 22.06 -0.90 -1.14
N ASN A 178 20.74 -0.98 -1.21
CA ASN A 178 19.94 -0.55 -2.37
C ASN A 178 18.95 0.57 -2.03
N GLY A 179 18.46 0.61 -0.78
CA GLY A 179 17.44 1.55 -0.34
C GLY A 179 16.06 1.32 -0.97
N THR A 180 15.82 0.10 -1.50
CA THR A 180 14.52 -0.30 -2.05
C THR A 180 13.55 -0.73 -0.96
N ALA A 181 14.06 -1.41 0.07
CA ALA A 181 13.41 -1.58 1.36
C ALA A 181 13.57 -0.31 2.22
N THR A 182 12.81 -0.24 3.30
CA THR A 182 13.04 0.74 4.38
C THR A 182 12.72 0.06 5.69
N VAL A 183 13.66 0.07 6.64
CA VAL A 183 13.44 -0.47 7.98
C VAL A 183 13.27 0.66 8.98
N TRP A 184 12.10 0.73 9.61
CA TRP A 184 11.78 1.69 10.69
C TRP A 184 11.94 3.18 10.31
N GLY A 185 11.58 3.51 9.06
CA GLY A 185 11.65 4.86 8.51
C GLY A 185 10.47 5.75 8.91
N GLU A 186 10.51 7.02 8.51
CA GLU A 186 9.36 7.92 8.64
C GLU A 186 8.23 7.53 7.66
N PRO A 187 6.94 7.73 7.99
CA PRO A 187 5.81 7.52 7.08
C PRO A 187 5.92 8.33 5.78
N ARG A 188 5.29 7.87 4.69
CA ARG A 188 5.30 8.65 3.43
C ARG A 188 4.28 9.78 3.58
N ARG A 189 4.65 10.98 3.13
CA ARG A 189 3.73 12.12 3.06
C ARG A 189 2.74 11.98 1.91
#